data_AF-A0AAE9HF04-F1
#
_entry.id   AF-A0AAE9HF04-F1
#
_cell.length_a   1.000
_cell.length_b   1.000
_cell.length_c   1.000
_cell.angle_alpha   90.00
_cell.angle_beta   90.00
_cell.angle_gamma   90.00
#
_symmetry.space_group_name_H-M   'P 1'
#
loop_
_entity.id
_entity.type
_entity.pdbx_description
1 polymer ?
#
loop_
_entity_poly.entity_id
_entity_poly.type
_entity_poly.pdbx_seq_one_letter_code
_entity_poly.pdbx_strand_id
1 'polypeptide(L)'
;MSAIGDEFGAKHVFFVDLCATIAQQPEMLEAVRWLDQQGQDVQLHAHPETLPKSFWAKHCLPPSPGLMNQYKDQARAEFVFRHFGKLISDVTGKPILAHRAGSFRWNALTIRALQAVGIPLSFNQSMRAALLKRCPTGQPDCLPYAWSNGTIEVPVTERFTPGVPDVKPDRWSSLTYPESSYFQYGSRPTTFWKDPLWSLPKVSVVLMHSWSLLDLDENGHFQYTNDRLLEGYRLFMQRVVKDYDVITTADFLDLQARGKIRLSRTVNLEQVETQV
;
A
#
# COMPACT_ATOMS: atom_id res chain seq x y z
N MET A 1 -13.34 -3.38 10.42
CA MET A 1 -12.79 -2.35 9.51
C MET A 1 -13.85 -1.78 8.59
N SER A 2 -14.36 -2.56 7.61
CA SER A 2 -15.42 -2.11 6.67
C SER A 2 -16.61 -1.48 7.39
N ALA A 3 -17.25 -2.21 8.30
CA ALA A 3 -18.42 -1.73 9.03
C ALA A 3 -18.16 -0.42 9.80
N ILE A 4 -17.01 -0.31 10.48
CA ILE A 4 -16.64 0.93 11.18
C ILE A 4 -16.44 2.09 10.19
N GLY A 5 -15.85 1.83 9.02
CA GLY A 5 -15.76 2.83 7.96
C GLY A 5 -17.13 3.33 7.51
N ASP A 6 -18.08 2.42 7.34
CA ASP A 6 -19.44 2.73 6.91
C ASP A 6 -20.20 3.61 7.91
N GLU A 7 -19.92 3.50 9.22
CA GLU A 7 -20.45 4.40 10.25
C GLU A 7 -20.10 5.88 9.98
N PHE A 8 -19.00 6.14 9.27
CA PHE A 8 -18.51 7.48 8.93
C PHE A 8 -18.60 7.79 7.42
N GLY A 9 -19.28 6.95 6.64
CA GLY A 9 -19.34 7.11 5.18
C GLY A 9 -17.98 6.92 4.47
N ALA A 10 -17.03 6.23 5.10
CA ALA A 10 -15.66 6.07 4.62
C ALA A 10 -15.43 4.67 4.01
N LYS A 11 -15.26 4.60 2.68
CA LYS A 11 -14.86 3.38 1.97
C LYS A 11 -13.34 3.27 1.91
N HIS A 12 -12.84 2.07 2.15
CA HIS A 12 -11.41 1.77 2.26
C HIS A 12 -10.90 1.10 0.99
N VAL A 13 -9.60 1.28 0.74
CA VAL A 13 -8.87 0.52 -0.29
C VAL A 13 -8.23 -0.71 0.36
N PHE A 14 -8.76 -1.89 0.06
CA PHE A 14 -8.25 -3.18 0.47
C PHE A 14 -7.31 -3.74 -0.60
N PHE A 15 -6.01 -3.68 -0.34
CA PHE A 15 -5.01 -4.39 -1.13
C PHE A 15 -4.99 -5.88 -0.70
N VAL A 16 -5.53 -6.77 -1.51
CA VAL A 16 -5.69 -8.21 -1.19
C VAL A 16 -4.56 -9.03 -1.80
N ASP A 17 -3.93 -9.87 -0.98
CA ASP A 17 -2.80 -10.72 -1.40
C ASP A 17 -3.21 -12.18 -1.54
N LEU A 18 -3.53 -12.56 -2.78
CA LEU A 18 -3.82 -13.96 -3.13
C LEU A 18 -2.54 -14.82 -3.25
N CYS A 19 -1.34 -14.21 -3.28
CA CYS A 19 -0.09 -14.97 -3.28
C CYS A 19 0.15 -15.61 -1.90
N ALA A 20 -0.02 -14.82 -0.85
CA ALA A 20 0.17 -15.27 0.54
C ALA A 20 -0.87 -16.30 0.99
N THR A 21 -2.03 -16.32 0.33
CA THR A 21 -3.17 -17.17 0.69
C THR A 21 -3.54 -18.16 -0.41
N ILE A 22 -2.59 -18.55 -1.26
CA ILE A 22 -2.86 -19.40 -2.43
C ILE A 22 -3.52 -20.75 -2.05
N ALA A 23 -3.21 -21.27 -0.86
CA ALA A 23 -3.80 -22.50 -0.35
C ALA A 23 -5.25 -22.32 0.12
N GLN A 24 -5.64 -21.10 0.51
CA GLN A 24 -6.99 -20.70 0.94
C GLN A 24 -7.62 -19.74 -0.08
N GLN A 25 -7.28 -19.92 -1.36
CA GLN A 25 -7.72 -19.00 -2.42
C GLN A 25 -9.26 -18.91 -2.50
N PRO A 26 -10.04 -20.01 -2.44
CA PRO A 26 -11.50 -19.91 -2.47
C PRO A 26 -12.06 -19.03 -1.34
N GLU A 27 -11.62 -19.22 -0.11
CA GLU A 27 -12.07 -18.47 1.07
C GLU A 27 -11.69 -16.99 0.95
N MET A 28 -10.49 -16.71 0.44
CA MET A 28 -10.05 -15.33 0.21
C MET A 28 -10.82 -14.65 -0.93
N LEU A 29 -11.24 -15.39 -1.96
CA LEU A 29 -12.11 -14.86 -3.00
C LEU A 29 -13.54 -14.62 -2.50
N GLU A 30 -14.03 -15.39 -1.53
CA GLU A 30 -15.29 -15.08 -0.83
C GLU A 30 -15.18 -13.78 -0.02
N ALA A 31 -14.05 -13.57 0.67
CA ALA A 31 -13.80 -12.30 1.37
C ALA A 31 -13.72 -11.11 0.38
N VAL A 32 -13.08 -11.27 -0.77
CA VAL A 32 -13.06 -10.27 -1.86
C VAL A 32 -14.47 -9.94 -2.32
N ARG A 33 -15.31 -10.96 -2.56
CA ARG A 33 -16.70 -10.78 -2.98
C ARG A 33 -17.49 -10.00 -1.93
N TRP A 34 -17.33 -10.36 -0.67
CA TRP A 34 -18.01 -9.69 0.43
C TRP A 34 -17.61 -8.21 0.54
N LEU A 35 -16.30 -7.91 0.47
CA LEU A 35 -15.79 -6.54 0.50
C LEU A 35 -16.38 -5.69 -0.63
N ASP A 36 -16.41 -6.24 -1.84
CA ASP A 36 -16.98 -5.57 -3.02
C ASP A 36 -18.49 -5.31 -2.87
N GLN A 37 -19.25 -6.29 -2.35
CA GLN A 37 -20.68 -6.14 -2.03
C GLN A 37 -20.94 -5.07 -0.96
N GLN A 38 -20.02 -4.87 -0.02
CA GLN A 38 -20.08 -3.76 0.94
C GLN A 38 -19.66 -2.41 0.31
N GLY A 39 -19.36 -2.37 -0.99
CA GLY A 39 -18.92 -1.16 -1.70
C GLY A 39 -17.51 -0.71 -1.33
N GLN A 40 -16.69 -1.59 -0.75
CA GLN A 40 -15.27 -1.29 -0.51
C GLN A 40 -14.49 -1.37 -1.82
N ASP A 41 -13.31 -0.74 -1.84
CA ASP A 41 -12.44 -0.73 -3.00
C ASP A 41 -11.40 -1.86 -2.90
N VAL A 42 -11.49 -2.88 -3.75
CA VAL A 42 -10.62 -4.06 -3.70
C VAL A 42 -9.55 -3.98 -4.79
N GLN A 43 -8.29 -3.97 -4.38
CA GLN A 43 -7.12 -3.73 -5.23
C GLN A 43 -6.04 -4.79 -5.03
N LEU A 44 -5.04 -4.81 -5.92
CA LEU A 44 -4.06 -5.89 -5.96
C LEU A 44 -2.92 -5.67 -4.95
N HIS A 45 -2.76 -6.60 -4.01
CA HIS A 45 -1.51 -6.80 -3.29
C HIS A 45 -0.83 -8.07 -3.79
N ALA A 46 0.49 -8.14 -3.76
CA ALA A 46 1.18 -9.38 -4.09
C ALA A 46 2.50 -9.54 -3.32
N HIS A 47 2.66 -10.71 -2.69
CA HIS A 47 3.94 -11.25 -2.22
C HIS A 47 4.30 -12.52 -3.01
N PRO A 48 4.80 -12.44 -4.26
CA PRO A 48 5.07 -13.63 -5.08
C PRO A 48 6.11 -14.57 -4.47
N GLU A 49 6.93 -14.09 -3.53
CA GLU A 49 7.88 -14.91 -2.78
C GLU A 49 7.23 -15.99 -1.89
N THR A 50 5.95 -15.88 -1.57
CA THR A 50 5.21 -16.89 -0.79
C THR A 50 4.67 -18.03 -1.64
N LEU A 51 4.69 -17.88 -2.97
CA LEU A 51 4.12 -18.88 -3.87
C LEU A 51 4.99 -20.15 -3.88
N PRO A 52 4.36 -21.35 -3.82
CA PRO A 52 5.10 -22.60 -3.84
C PRO A 52 5.78 -22.80 -5.19
N LYS A 53 6.91 -23.51 -5.21
CA LYS A 53 7.64 -23.83 -6.46
C LYS A 53 6.75 -24.53 -7.50
N SER A 54 5.79 -25.33 -7.05
CA SER A 54 4.81 -26.02 -7.90
C SER A 54 3.90 -25.06 -8.67
N PHE A 55 3.57 -23.89 -8.10
CA PHE A 55 2.80 -22.86 -8.79
C PHE A 55 3.57 -22.36 -10.02
N TRP A 56 4.83 -21.96 -9.84
CA TRP A 56 5.68 -21.50 -10.93
C TRP A 56 5.88 -22.57 -12.00
N ALA A 57 6.14 -23.81 -11.60
CA ALA A 57 6.29 -24.95 -12.51
C ALA A 57 5.03 -25.20 -13.36
N LYS A 58 3.82 -25.11 -12.77
CA LYS A 58 2.54 -25.24 -13.48
C LYS A 58 2.36 -24.20 -14.57
N HIS A 59 2.97 -23.02 -14.41
CA HIS A 59 2.93 -21.91 -15.35
C HIS A 59 4.17 -21.84 -16.25
N CYS A 60 5.02 -22.86 -16.26
CA CYS A 60 6.26 -22.91 -17.05
C CYS A 60 7.21 -21.71 -16.76
N LEU A 61 7.22 -21.23 -15.52
CA LEU A 61 8.06 -20.12 -15.07
C LEU A 61 9.06 -20.60 -14.00
N PRO A 62 10.28 -20.01 -13.95
CA PRO A 62 11.23 -20.32 -12.90
C PRO A 62 10.75 -19.75 -11.55
N PRO A 63 10.95 -20.44 -10.41
CA PRO A 63 10.54 -19.94 -9.09
C PRO A 63 11.39 -18.79 -8.57
N SER A 64 12.56 -18.53 -9.15
CA SER A 64 13.46 -17.43 -8.79
C SER A 64 13.63 -16.43 -9.95
N PRO A 65 13.88 -15.15 -9.64
CA PRO A 65 13.81 -14.53 -8.31
C PRO A 65 12.38 -14.46 -7.77
N GLY A 66 12.20 -14.68 -6.46
CA GLY A 66 10.87 -14.64 -5.83
C GLY A 66 10.44 -13.23 -5.42
N LEU A 67 11.40 -12.37 -5.03
CA LEU A 67 11.13 -11.01 -4.60
C LEU A 67 10.99 -10.08 -5.81
N MET A 68 9.89 -9.33 -5.88
CA MET A 68 9.59 -8.45 -7.02
C MET A 68 10.67 -7.40 -7.30
N ASN A 69 11.35 -6.86 -6.28
CA ASN A 69 12.44 -5.91 -6.48
C ASN A 69 13.68 -6.53 -7.16
N GLN A 70 13.79 -7.86 -7.20
CA GLN A 70 14.89 -8.60 -7.81
C GLN A 70 14.57 -9.09 -9.22
N TYR A 71 13.35 -8.87 -9.72
CA TYR A 71 12.95 -9.31 -11.06
C TYR A 71 13.89 -8.74 -12.12
N LYS A 72 14.23 -9.58 -13.10
CA LYS A 72 15.14 -9.27 -14.20
C LYS A 72 14.43 -9.16 -15.56
N ASP A 73 13.15 -9.52 -15.58
CA ASP A 73 12.28 -9.40 -16.74
C ASP A 73 10.94 -8.78 -16.32
N GLN A 74 10.37 -7.98 -17.22
CA GLN A 74 9.07 -7.34 -17.01
C GLN A 74 7.91 -8.36 -17.07
N ALA A 75 8.05 -9.38 -17.92
CA ALA A 75 7.03 -10.38 -18.19
C ALA A 75 6.58 -11.14 -16.93
N ARG A 76 7.48 -11.37 -15.97
CA ARG A 76 7.18 -12.00 -14.68
C ARG A 76 6.28 -11.11 -13.82
N ALA A 77 6.54 -9.81 -13.76
CA ALA A 77 5.66 -8.88 -13.06
C ALA A 77 4.29 -8.80 -13.75
N GLU A 78 4.27 -8.72 -15.09
CA GLU A 78 3.01 -8.75 -15.84
C GLU A 78 2.21 -10.03 -15.59
N PHE A 79 2.87 -11.19 -15.55
CA PHE A 79 2.21 -12.46 -15.24
C PHE A 79 1.55 -12.42 -13.87
N VAL A 80 2.27 -11.99 -12.82
CA VAL A 80 1.71 -11.85 -11.46
C VAL A 80 0.50 -10.92 -11.48
N PHE A 81 0.62 -9.74 -12.10
CA PHE A 81 -0.46 -8.75 -12.11
C PHE A 81 -1.68 -9.24 -12.89
N ARG A 82 -1.49 -9.84 -14.08
CA ARG A 82 -2.59 -10.39 -14.88
C ARG A 82 -3.24 -11.57 -14.18
N HIS A 83 -2.47 -12.48 -13.60
CA HIS A 83 -3.00 -13.69 -12.97
C HIS A 83 -3.85 -13.34 -11.74
N PHE A 84 -3.28 -12.66 -10.76
CA PHE A 84 -3.98 -12.36 -9.51
C PHE A 84 -4.98 -11.21 -9.66
N GLY A 85 -4.68 -10.23 -10.52
CA GLY A 85 -5.64 -9.19 -10.86
C GLY A 85 -6.89 -9.76 -11.54
N LYS A 86 -6.74 -10.73 -12.45
CA LYS A 86 -7.88 -11.41 -13.07
C LYS A 86 -8.75 -12.14 -12.06
N LEU A 87 -8.16 -12.83 -11.08
CA LEU A 87 -8.95 -13.53 -10.04
C LEU A 87 -9.83 -12.55 -9.24
N ILE A 88 -9.29 -11.39 -8.89
CA ILE A 88 -10.05 -10.34 -8.19
C ILE A 88 -11.11 -9.73 -9.12
N SER A 89 -10.74 -9.40 -10.36
CA SER A 89 -11.67 -8.81 -11.34
C SER A 89 -12.81 -9.75 -11.74
N ASP A 90 -12.57 -11.06 -11.83
CA ASP A 90 -13.61 -12.05 -12.14
C ASP A 90 -14.67 -12.13 -11.03
N VAL A 91 -14.29 -11.85 -9.78
CA VAL A 91 -15.19 -11.86 -8.62
C VAL A 91 -15.94 -10.54 -8.46
N THR A 92 -15.25 -9.42 -8.67
CA THR A 92 -15.80 -8.06 -8.43
C THR A 92 -16.48 -7.45 -9.66
N GLY A 93 -16.20 -7.98 -10.86
CA GLY A 93 -16.63 -7.37 -12.13
C GLY A 93 -15.96 -6.03 -12.43
N LYS A 94 -14.92 -5.65 -11.68
CA LYS A 94 -14.24 -4.35 -11.76
C LYS A 94 -12.78 -4.51 -12.18
N PRO A 95 -12.20 -3.56 -12.94
CA PRO A 95 -10.78 -3.58 -13.24
C PRO A 95 -9.94 -3.26 -11.99
N ILE A 96 -8.73 -3.80 -11.95
CA ILE A 96 -7.72 -3.37 -10.96
C ILE A 96 -7.20 -1.98 -11.35
N LEU A 97 -7.28 -1.05 -10.41
CA LEU A 97 -6.81 0.33 -10.59
C LEU A 97 -5.49 0.60 -9.89
N ALA A 98 -5.17 -0.17 -8.84
CA ALA A 98 -3.99 0.02 -8.03
C ALA A 98 -3.27 -1.27 -7.67
N HIS A 99 -1.95 -1.16 -7.52
CA HIS A 99 -1.10 -2.22 -7.00
C HIS A 99 -0.26 -1.74 -5.81
N ARG A 100 -0.17 -2.58 -4.78
CA ARG A 100 0.82 -2.47 -3.69
C ARG A 100 1.70 -3.71 -3.67
N ALA A 101 3.01 -3.52 -3.70
CA ALA A 101 3.99 -4.58 -3.67
C ALA A 101 4.23 -5.08 -2.25
N GLY A 102 4.39 -6.39 -2.10
CA GLY A 102 4.70 -7.03 -0.84
C GLY A 102 5.94 -6.45 -0.18
N SER A 103 5.84 -6.07 1.09
CA SER A 103 6.92 -5.40 1.82
C SER A 103 7.52 -4.16 1.12
N PHE A 104 6.77 -3.50 0.23
CA PHE A 104 7.25 -2.42 -0.65
C PHE A 104 8.43 -2.85 -1.55
N ARG A 105 8.45 -4.13 -1.98
CA ARG A 105 9.50 -4.66 -2.86
C ARG A 105 9.14 -4.47 -4.32
N TRP A 106 9.70 -3.45 -4.94
CA TRP A 106 9.46 -3.13 -6.34
C TRP A 106 10.72 -2.61 -7.03
N ASN A 107 10.72 -2.62 -8.36
CA ASN A 107 11.77 -2.00 -9.19
C ASN A 107 11.15 -1.38 -10.47
N ALA A 108 11.96 -0.77 -11.33
CA ALA A 108 11.43 -0.12 -12.54
C ALA A 108 10.66 -1.08 -13.47
N LEU A 109 11.06 -2.34 -13.57
CA LEU A 109 10.35 -3.36 -14.37
C LEU A 109 8.94 -3.59 -13.84
N THR A 110 8.75 -3.59 -12.52
CA THR A 110 7.41 -3.71 -11.92
C THR A 110 6.53 -2.50 -12.26
N ILE A 111 7.07 -1.28 -12.30
CA ILE A 111 6.29 -0.09 -12.69
C ILE A 111 5.95 -0.10 -14.18
N ARG A 112 6.86 -0.55 -15.05
CA ARG A 112 6.54 -0.75 -16.47
C ARG A 112 5.46 -1.80 -16.69
N ALA A 113 5.54 -2.90 -15.95
CA ALA A 113 4.53 -3.94 -15.98
C ALA A 113 3.13 -3.38 -15.62
N LEU A 114 3.02 -2.48 -14.62
CA LEU A 114 1.73 -1.84 -14.30
C LEU A 114 1.10 -1.13 -15.50
N GLN A 115 1.89 -0.33 -16.22
CA GLN A 115 1.41 0.32 -17.45
C GLN A 115 1.03 -0.68 -18.54
N ALA A 116 1.84 -1.72 -18.75
CA ALA A 116 1.58 -2.76 -19.76
C ALA A 116 0.31 -3.59 -19.48
N VAL A 117 -0.08 -3.74 -18.20
CA VAL A 117 -1.32 -4.42 -17.81
C VAL A 117 -2.50 -3.46 -17.60
N GLY A 118 -2.30 -2.15 -17.74
CA GLY A 118 -3.35 -1.14 -17.59
C GLY A 118 -3.73 -0.81 -16.15
N ILE A 119 -2.83 -0.99 -15.18
CA ILE A 119 -3.02 -0.57 -13.78
C ILE A 119 -2.42 0.85 -13.61
N PRO A 120 -3.25 1.89 -13.45
CA PRO A 120 -2.78 3.27 -13.44
C PRO A 120 -2.10 3.71 -12.14
N LEU A 121 -2.40 3.09 -10.99
CA LEU A 121 -1.89 3.53 -9.69
C LEU A 121 -0.89 2.54 -9.08
N SER A 122 0.19 3.09 -8.52
CA SER A 122 1.22 2.39 -7.76
C SER A 122 1.25 2.92 -6.33
N PHE A 123 1.15 2.03 -5.33
CA PHE A 123 1.16 2.37 -3.90
C PHE A 123 2.39 1.75 -3.22
N ASN A 124 3.55 1.93 -3.83
CA ASN A 124 4.77 1.15 -3.59
C ASN A 124 5.90 1.95 -2.94
N GLN A 125 5.89 3.27 -3.06
CA GLN A 125 6.94 4.12 -2.56
C GLN A 125 6.85 4.25 -1.03
N SER A 126 7.97 3.97 -0.37
CA SER A 126 8.21 4.17 1.07
C SER A 126 9.68 4.57 1.26
N MET A 127 9.94 5.64 2.03
CA MET A 127 11.29 6.02 2.43
C MET A 127 11.92 4.94 3.31
N ARG A 128 11.13 4.37 4.24
CA ARG A 128 11.58 3.25 5.08
C ARG A 128 12.01 2.05 4.24
N ALA A 129 11.24 1.71 3.21
CA ALA A 129 11.57 0.60 2.31
C ALA A 129 12.84 0.86 1.49
N ALA A 130 13.03 2.10 1.02
CA ALA A 130 14.21 2.51 0.27
C ALA A 130 15.49 2.37 1.13
N LEU A 131 15.44 2.85 2.39
CA LEU A 131 16.57 2.69 3.33
C LEU A 131 16.90 1.22 3.64
N LEU A 132 15.89 0.35 3.59
CA LEU A 132 16.06 -1.11 3.74
C LEU A 132 16.40 -1.83 2.42
N LYS A 133 16.70 -1.10 1.34
CA LYS A 133 17.02 -1.63 0.00
C LYS A 133 15.94 -2.56 -0.56
N ARG A 134 14.68 -2.31 -0.21
CA ARG A 134 13.52 -3.06 -0.72
C ARG A 134 13.01 -2.48 -2.03
N CYS A 135 13.24 -1.19 -2.26
CA CYS A 135 12.97 -0.51 -3.51
C CYS A 135 14.16 0.38 -3.90
N PRO A 136 14.32 0.73 -5.18
CA PRO A 136 15.48 1.48 -5.66
C PRO A 136 15.53 2.91 -5.17
N THR A 137 14.37 3.54 -4.95
CA THR A 137 14.28 4.95 -4.57
C THR A 137 13.17 5.20 -3.57
N GLY A 138 13.28 6.32 -2.84
CA GLY A 138 12.25 6.86 -1.98
C GLY A 138 12.21 8.38 -2.07
N GLN A 139 11.03 8.95 -1.85
CA GLN A 139 10.75 10.38 -1.88
C GLN A 139 10.23 10.85 -0.51
N PRO A 140 10.86 11.86 0.12
CA PRO A 140 10.56 12.25 1.50
C PRO A 140 9.28 13.08 1.67
N ASP A 141 8.74 13.66 0.60
CA ASP A 141 7.57 14.54 0.66
C ASP A 141 6.23 13.80 0.70
N CYS A 142 6.23 12.49 0.38
CA CYS A 142 5.06 11.63 0.33
C CYS A 142 3.93 12.18 -0.57
N LEU A 143 4.27 12.99 -1.58
CA LEU A 143 3.30 13.58 -2.50
C LEU A 143 3.08 12.67 -3.71
N PRO A 144 1.84 12.53 -4.22
CA PRO A 144 1.61 11.82 -5.46
C PRO A 144 2.42 12.40 -6.63
N TYR A 145 2.91 11.55 -7.53
CA TYR A 145 3.69 11.95 -8.70
C TYR A 145 3.48 10.99 -9.87
N ALA A 146 3.82 11.41 -11.08
CA ALA A 146 3.79 10.54 -12.25
C ALA A 146 5.15 9.88 -12.49
N TRP A 147 5.14 8.61 -12.88
CA TRP A 147 6.27 7.99 -13.57
C TRP A 147 6.27 8.40 -15.04
N SER A 148 7.43 8.34 -15.71
CA SER A 148 7.55 8.72 -17.14
C SER A 148 6.72 7.86 -18.09
N ASN A 149 6.26 6.67 -17.66
CA ASN A 149 5.32 5.83 -18.42
C ASN A 149 3.84 6.17 -18.16
N GLY A 150 3.54 7.16 -17.32
CA GLY A 150 2.17 7.60 -17.00
C GLY A 150 1.54 6.92 -15.78
N THR A 151 2.14 5.87 -15.20
CA THR A 151 1.67 5.32 -13.92
C THR A 151 1.82 6.37 -12.82
N ILE A 152 0.80 6.55 -11.99
CA ILE A 152 0.83 7.49 -10.87
C ILE A 152 1.28 6.76 -9.62
N GLU A 153 2.34 7.25 -8.97
CA GLU A 153 2.72 6.81 -7.64
C GLU A 153 1.92 7.58 -6.58
N VAL A 154 1.37 6.84 -5.62
CA VAL A 154 0.75 7.35 -4.40
C VAL A 154 1.55 6.81 -3.21
N PRO A 155 2.57 7.56 -2.75
CA PRO A 155 3.39 7.20 -1.59
C PRO A 155 2.60 6.85 -0.34
N VAL A 156 3.11 5.92 0.47
CA VAL A 156 2.64 5.83 1.87
C VAL A 156 3.05 7.10 2.61
N THR A 157 2.16 7.63 3.46
CA THR A 157 2.50 8.80 4.28
C THR A 157 3.48 8.38 5.37
N GLU A 158 4.68 8.95 5.33
CA GLU A 158 5.73 8.69 6.31
C GLU A 158 6.28 10.00 6.89
N ARG A 159 6.83 9.89 8.08
CA ARG A 159 7.50 10.97 8.79
C ARG A 159 8.92 10.58 9.13
N PHE A 160 9.84 11.50 8.87
CA PHE A 160 11.20 11.43 9.38
C PHE A 160 11.26 11.87 10.85
N THR A 161 11.92 11.07 11.66
CA THR A 161 12.29 11.40 13.04
C THR A 161 13.82 11.33 13.12
N PRO A 162 14.50 12.47 13.38
CA PRO A 162 15.94 12.46 13.54
C PRO A 162 16.32 11.58 14.73
N GLY A 163 17.41 10.84 14.54
CA GLY A 163 18.07 10.10 15.59
C GLY A 163 18.70 11.02 16.62
N VAL A 164 19.21 10.40 17.69
CA VAL A 164 20.11 11.04 18.63
C VAL A 164 21.47 10.38 18.43
N PRO A 165 22.54 11.14 18.14
CA PRO A 165 23.88 10.59 17.96
C PRO A 165 24.23 9.61 19.08
N ASP A 166 24.77 8.44 18.71
CA ASP A 166 25.17 7.36 19.62
C ASP A 166 24.07 6.73 20.49
N VAL A 167 22.81 7.16 20.35
CA VAL A 167 21.68 6.64 21.16
C VAL A 167 20.63 5.96 20.30
N LYS A 168 20.17 6.61 19.23
CA LYS A 168 19.13 6.09 18.34
C LYS A 168 19.38 6.52 16.90
N PRO A 169 19.28 5.62 15.90
CA PRO A 169 19.41 6.00 14.50
C PRO A 169 18.21 6.81 14.02
N ASP A 170 18.44 7.56 12.95
CA ASP A 170 17.40 8.18 12.12
C ASP A 170 16.33 7.19 11.70
N ARG A 171 15.08 7.68 11.57
CA ARG A 171 13.95 6.78 11.31
C ARG A 171 12.89 7.41 10.43
N TRP A 172 12.37 6.60 9.52
CA TRP A 172 11.09 6.86 8.86
C TRP A 172 10.00 5.97 9.45
N SER A 173 8.90 6.59 9.87
CA SER A 173 7.73 5.89 10.41
C SER A 173 6.53 6.18 9.53
N SER A 174 5.76 5.16 9.17
CA SER A 174 4.53 5.32 8.39
C SER A 174 3.37 5.76 9.29
N LEU A 175 2.41 6.49 8.72
CA LEU A 175 1.12 6.74 9.35
C LEU A 175 0.32 5.43 9.32
N THR A 176 0.01 4.88 10.50
CA THR A 176 -0.63 3.57 10.64
C THR A 176 -1.77 3.57 11.64
N TYR A 177 -2.57 2.52 11.60
CA TYR A 177 -3.36 2.08 12.74
C TYR A 177 -2.99 0.62 13.13
N PRO A 178 -2.81 0.29 14.43
CA PRO A 178 -2.69 1.21 15.55
C PRO A 178 -1.58 2.26 15.32
N GLU A 179 -1.73 3.42 15.95
CA GLU A 179 -0.83 4.54 15.72
C GLU A 179 0.57 4.23 16.28
N SER A 180 1.60 4.52 15.48
CA SER A 180 2.98 4.42 15.94
C SER A 180 3.25 5.50 17.00
N SER A 181 4.00 5.17 18.04
CA SER A 181 4.49 6.17 19.00
C SER A 181 5.39 7.25 18.36
N TYR A 182 5.93 6.98 17.17
CA TYR A 182 6.76 7.92 16.41
C TYR A 182 5.97 8.75 15.40
N PHE A 183 4.74 8.33 15.07
CA PHE A 183 3.85 9.04 14.16
C PHE A 183 2.39 8.75 14.50
N GLN A 184 1.83 9.62 15.33
CA GLN A 184 0.39 9.66 15.62
C GLN A 184 -0.29 10.68 14.68
N TYR A 185 -1.51 10.38 14.25
CA TYR A 185 -2.34 11.27 13.48
C TYR A 185 -2.58 12.58 14.24
N GLY A 186 -2.39 13.71 13.55
CA GLY A 186 -2.48 15.04 14.15
C GLY A 186 -1.32 15.42 15.10
N SER A 187 -0.40 14.50 15.44
CA SER A 187 0.78 14.86 16.23
C SER A 187 1.74 15.74 15.43
N ARG A 188 2.38 16.72 16.07
CA ARG A 188 3.41 17.54 15.42
C ARG A 188 4.79 16.86 15.52
N PRO A 189 5.71 17.05 14.56
CA PRO A 189 7.10 16.62 14.70
C PRO A 189 7.73 17.25 15.95
N THR A 190 8.43 16.45 16.76
CA THR A 190 8.95 16.89 18.06
C THR A 190 10.22 17.73 17.99
N THR A 191 10.94 17.75 16.86
CA THR A 191 12.26 18.41 16.76
C THR A 191 12.54 19.00 15.39
N PHE A 192 12.36 20.32 15.33
CA PHE A 192 13.19 21.40 14.77
C PHE A 192 12.31 22.39 14.00
N TRP A 193 12.06 23.52 14.67
CA TRP A 193 11.22 24.63 14.28
C TRP A 193 9.73 24.28 14.20
N LYS A 194 8.99 24.91 15.12
CA LYS A 194 7.53 24.98 15.12
C LYS A 194 7.10 25.59 13.78
N ASP A 195 6.93 24.76 12.75
CA ASP A 195 6.14 25.18 11.61
C ASP A 195 4.69 25.24 12.10
N PRO A 196 4.12 26.44 12.33
CA PRO A 196 2.75 26.56 12.81
C PRO A 196 1.75 26.00 11.77
N LEU A 197 2.23 25.73 10.55
CA LEU A 197 1.49 25.27 9.39
C LEU A 197 1.77 23.79 9.06
N TRP A 198 2.48 23.02 9.91
CA TRP A 198 2.65 21.58 9.65
C TRP A 198 1.27 20.89 9.62
N SER A 199 0.85 20.52 8.42
CA SER A 199 -0.31 19.70 8.15
C SER A 199 0.15 18.43 7.43
N LEU A 200 -0.64 17.37 7.54
CA LEU A 200 -0.50 16.24 6.65
C LEU A 200 -0.62 16.72 5.18
N PRO A 201 0.00 16.02 4.21
CA PRO A 201 -0.18 16.34 2.81
C PRO A 201 -1.67 16.29 2.40
N LYS A 202 -2.03 16.99 1.32
CA LYS A 202 -3.41 17.02 0.80
C LYS A 202 -3.96 15.63 0.45
N VAL A 203 -3.07 14.71 0.08
CA VAL A 203 -3.37 13.29 -0.05
C VAL A 203 -2.51 12.56 0.96
N SER A 204 -3.14 11.84 1.88
CA SER A 204 -2.44 11.04 2.88
C SER A 204 -2.92 9.60 2.83
N VAL A 205 -1.99 8.66 3.00
CA VAL A 205 -2.24 7.22 3.00
C VAL A 205 -1.97 6.69 4.40
N VAL A 206 -3.02 6.21 5.06
CA VAL A 206 -2.92 5.44 6.31
C VAL A 206 -2.68 3.98 5.94
N LEU A 207 -1.54 3.42 6.34
CA LEU A 207 -1.22 2.01 6.13
C LEU A 207 -1.75 1.17 7.29
N MET A 208 -2.55 0.16 6.98
CA MET A 208 -3.13 -0.73 7.98
C MET A 208 -3.24 -2.15 7.41
N HIS A 209 -3.20 -3.15 8.29
CA HIS A 209 -3.49 -4.53 7.95
C HIS A 209 -4.77 -4.99 8.66
N SER A 210 -5.41 -6.07 8.22
CA SER A 210 -6.57 -6.62 8.93
C SER A 210 -6.24 -7.04 10.36
N TRP A 211 -5.04 -7.59 10.57
CA TRP A 211 -4.53 -7.96 11.89
C TRP A 211 -4.14 -6.76 12.78
N SER A 212 -4.17 -5.53 12.27
CA SER A 212 -4.06 -4.31 13.10
C SER A 212 -5.17 -4.20 14.15
N LEU A 213 -6.25 -4.96 13.99
CA LEU A 213 -7.41 -5.00 14.88
C LEU A 213 -7.36 -6.18 15.86
N LEU A 214 -6.26 -6.93 15.87
CA LEU A 214 -6.07 -8.15 16.66
C LEU A 214 -4.90 -7.97 17.64
N ASP A 215 -4.97 -8.65 18.78
CA ASP A 215 -3.88 -8.72 19.75
C ASP A 215 -2.98 -9.93 19.43
N LEU A 216 -1.71 -9.89 19.86
CA LEU A 216 -0.82 -11.05 19.78
C LEU A 216 -1.07 -11.97 20.98
N ASP A 217 -1.21 -13.26 20.73
CA ASP A 217 -1.23 -14.29 21.76
C ASP A 217 0.20 -14.58 22.29
N GLU A 218 0.29 -15.48 23.27
CA GLU A 218 1.57 -15.91 23.86
C GLU A 218 2.52 -16.61 22.87
N ASN A 219 1.99 -17.10 21.74
CA ASN A 219 2.75 -17.75 20.67
C ASN A 219 3.10 -16.80 19.51
N GLY A 220 2.67 -15.53 19.59
CA GLY A 220 2.88 -14.54 18.54
C GLY A 220 1.89 -14.63 17.37
N HIS A 221 0.76 -15.32 17.54
CA HIS A 221 -0.33 -15.32 16.56
C HIS A 221 -1.31 -14.18 16.83
N PHE A 222 -1.89 -13.63 15.76
CA PHE A 222 -2.93 -12.63 15.88
C PHE A 222 -4.26 -13.28 16.25
N GLN A 223 -4.86 -12.83 17.35
CA GLN A 223 -6.16 -13.30 17.83
C GLN A 223 -7.06 -12.12 18.23
N TYR A 224 -8.36 -12.31 18.07
CA TYR A 224 -9.32 -11.39 18.64
C TYR A 224 -9.43 -11.65 20.15
N THR A 225 -9.22 -10.62 20.97
CA THR A 225 -9.34 -10.72 22.43
C THR A 225 -10.55 -9.94 22.94
N ASN A 226 -10.76 -8.72 22.46
CA ASN A 226 -11.89 -7.85 22.79
C ASN A 226 -11.97 -6.67 21.80
N ASP A 227 -12.96 -5.79 22.00
CA ASP A 227 -13.22 -4.66 21.10
C ASP A 227 -12.26 -3.46 21.26
N ARG A 228 -11.26 -3.50 22.15
CA ARG A 228 -10.39 -2.34 22.42
C ARG A 228 -9.74 -1.77 21.16
N LEU A 229 -9.19 -2.64 20.30
CA LEU A 229 -8.57 -2.20 19.04
C LEU A 229 -9.59 -1.80 17.98
N LEU A 230 -10.83 -2.30 18.06
CA LEU A 230 -11.93 -1.89 17.18
C LEU A 230 -12.45 -0.50 17.59
N GLU A 231 -12.69 -0.26 18.88
CA GLU A 231 -13.10 1.05 19.39
C GLU A 231 -12.01 2.11 19.18
N GLY A 232 -10.74 1.75 19.37
CA GLY A 232 -9.62 2.62 19.03
C GLY A 232 -9.63 3.00 17.54
N TYR A 233 -10.03 2.08 16.65
CA TYR A 233 -10.13 2.34 15.23
C TYR A 233 -11.31 3.26 14.91
N ARG A 234 -12.46 3.05 15.56
CA ARG A 234 -13.63 3.93 15.46
C ARG A 234 -13.29 5.36 15.86
N LEU A 235 -12.59 5.55 16.98
CA LEU A 235 -12.12 6.87 17.44
C LEU A 235 -11.06 7.48 16.49
N PHE A 236 -10.21 6.64 15.90
CA PHE A 236 -9.28 7.08 14.86
C PHE A 236 -10.03 7.60 13.63
N MET A 237 -10.98 6.83 13.11
CA MET A 237 -11.79 7.22 11.95
C MET A 237 -12.58 8.50 12.20
N GLN A 238 -13.17 8.65 13.39
CA GLN A 238 -13.86 9.87 13.78
C GLN A 238 -12.96 11.12 13.69
N ARG A 239 -11.68 11.01 14.05
CA ARG A 239 -10.71 12.11 13.88
C ARG A 239 -10.37 12.33 12.42
N VAL A 240 -10.12 11.26 11.65
CA VAL A 240 -9.72 11.36 10.25
C VAL A 240 -10.79 12.05 9.41
N VAL A 241 -12.06 11.62 9.51
CA VAL A 241 -13.15 12.15 8.67
C VAL A 241 -13.53 13.59 9.01
N LYS A 242 -13.06 14.13 10.14
CA LYS A 242 -13.22 15.55 10.48
C LYS A 242 -12.33 16.44 9.61
N ASP A 243 -11.14 15.95 9.27
CA ASP A 243 -10.10 16.74 8.62
C ASP A 243 -9.90 16.34 7.14
N TYR A 244 -10.30 15.12 6.75
CA TYR A 244 -10.08 14.54 5.42
C TYR A 244 -11.29 13.77 4.90
N ASP A 245 -11.53 13.89 3.59
CA ASP A 245 -12.35 12.93 2.86
C ASP A 245 -11.58 11.61 2.72
N VAL A 246 -12.25 10.47 2.98
CA VAL A 246 -11.70 9.14 2.74
C VAL A 246 -12.15 8.67 1.37
N ILE A 247 -11.19 8.49 0.47
CA ILE A 247 -11.44 8.28 -0.96
C ILE A 247 -10.96 6.90 -1.42
N THR A 248 -11.63 6.34 -2.43
CA THR A 248 -11.20 5.13 -3.14
C THR A 248 -10.18 5.46 -4.23
N THR A 249 -9.65 4.43 -4.89
CA THR A 249 -8.78 4.60 -6.06
C THR A 249 -9.49 5.22 -7.26
N ALA A 250 -10.78 4.90 -7.45
CA ALA A 250 -11.60 5.51 -8.49
C ALA A 250 -11.82 7.02 -8.21
N ASP A 251 -12.12 7.37 -6.96
CA ASP A 251 -12.25 8.77 -6.53
C ASP A 251 -10.92 9.53 -6.71
N PHE A 252 -9.79 8.91 -6.37
CA PHE A 252 -8.47 9.50 -6.59
C PHE A 252 -8.24 9.85 -8.07
N LEU A 253 -8.57 8.93 -8.98
CA LEU A 253 -8.44 9.15 -10.42
C LEU A 253 -9.39 10.25 -10.93
N ASP A 254 -10.65 10.29 -10.46
CA ASP A 254 -11.59 11.39 -10.80
C ASP A 254 -11.06 12.74 -10.32
N LEU A 255 -10.64 12.81 -9.05
CA LEU A 255 -10.12 14.04 -8.46
C LEU A 255 -8.82 14.49 -9.14
N GLN A 256 -7.98 13.57 -9.58
CA GLN A 256 -6.78 13.88 -10.36
C GLN A 256 -7.16 14.40 -11.75
N ALA A 257 -8.08 13.73 -12.47
CA ALA A 257 -8.54 14.15 -13.79
C ALA A 257 -9.19 15.54 -13.78
N ARG A 258 -9.88 15.89 -12.69
CA ARG A 258 -10.47 17.21 -12.44
C ARG A 258 -9.50 18.25 -11.89
N GLY A 259 -8.23 17.91 -11.72
CA GLY A 259 -7.18 18.80 -11.22
C GLY A 259 -7.30 19.18 -9.74
N LYS A 260 -8.11 18.44 -8.96
CA LYS A 260 -8.25 18.60 -7.51
C LYS A 260 -7.08 17.95 -6.76
N ILE A 261 -6.59 16.83 -7.26
CA ILE A 261 -5.31 16.24 -6.86
C ILE A 261 -4.27 16.60 -7.93
N ARG A 262 -3.23 17.32 -7.52
CA ARG A 262 -2.11 17.69 -8.40
C ARG A 262 -0.94 16.76 -8.15
N LEU A 263 -0.39 16.22 -9.24
CA LEU A 263 0.85 15.45 -9.19
C LEU A 263 2.03 16.42 -9.01
N SER A 264 2.93 16.10 -8.08
CA SER A 264 4.01 17.01 -7.68
C SER A 264 5.13 17.12 -8.72
N ARG A 265 5.37 16.04 -9.48
CA ARG A 265 6.45 15.93 -10.48
C ARG A 265 6.20 14.74 -11.42
N THR A 266 7.04 14.66 -12.46
CA THR A 266 7.23 13.46 -13.26
C THR A 266 8.64 12.92 -13.02
N VAL A 267 8.77 11.62 -12.71
CA VAL A 267 10.05 10.95 -12.44
C VAL A 267 10.38 10.00 -13.58
N ASN A 268 11.60 10.09 -14.14
CA ASN A 268 12.02 9.20 -15.22
C ASN A 268 12.39 7.81 -14.66
N LEU A 269 11.68 6.78 -15.13
CA LEU A 269 11.94 5.38 -14.76
C LEU A 269 13.34 4.89 -15.14
N GLU A 270 13.93 5.39 -16.22
CA GLU A 270 15.28 5.00 -16.65
C GLU A 270 16.34 5.40 -15.62
N GLN A 271 16.15 6.52 -14.92
CA GLN A 271 17.06 6.95 -13.85
C GLN A 271 17.01 6.01 -12.65
N VAL A 272 15.86 5.38 -12.40
CA VAL A 272 15.66 4.43 -11.31
C VAL A 272 16.28 3.07 -11.62
N GLU A 273 16.35 2.68 -12.89
CA GLU A 273 16.99 1.42 -13.31
C GLU A 273 18.49 1.38 -13.06
N THR A 274 19.17 2.49 -13.29
CA THR A 274 20.63 2.58 -13.09
C THR A 274 21.07 2.37 -11.63
N GLN A 275 20.10 2.29 -10.70
CA GLN A 275 20.31 2.10 -9.27
C GLN A 275 20.04 0.65 -8.80
N VAL A 276 19.63 -0.26 -9.70
CA VAL A 276 19.23 -1.66 -9.41
C VAL A 276 20.33 -2.66 -9.75
#